data_AF-A0A518IUY4-F1
#
_entry.id   AF-A0A518IUY4-F1
#
_cell.length_a   1.000
_cell.length_b   1.000
_cell.length_c   1.000
_cell.angle_alpha   90.00
_cell.angle_beta   90.00
_cell.angle_gamma   90.00
#
_symmetry.space_group_name_H-M   'P 1'
#
loop_
_entity.id
_entity.type
_entity.pdbx_description
1 polymer ?
#
loop_
_entity_poly.entity_id
_entity_poly.type
_entity_poly.pdbx_seq_one_letter_code
_entity_poly.pdbx_strand_id
1 'polypeptide(L)' 'MSQYQDILANATQLPINDRLRLIDDLASSIPDDHPPRLSPEWLAEIDRRSNEIDAGTAETENWSTIRARLFGKHGVGDSG' A
#
# COMPACT_ATOMS: atom_id res chain seq x y z
N MET A 1 8.62 -12.52 28.65
CA MET A 1 8.69 -11.67 27.44
C MET A 1 7.30 -11.13 27.17
N SER A 2 7.16 -9.99 26.49
CA SER A 2 5.82 -9.52 26.12
C SER A 2 5.27 -10.37 24.97
N GLN A 3 3.95 -10.55 24.90
CA GLN A 3 3.29 -11.27 23.81
C GLN A 3 3.76 -10.80 22.42
N TYR A 4 4.00 -9.49 22.28
CA TYR A 4 4.55 -8.89 21.07
C TYR A 4 5.95 -9.43 20.71
N GLN A 5 6.86 -9.50 21.70
CA GLN A 5 8.22 -10.00 21.48
C GLN A 5 8.21 -11.48 21.06
N ASP A 6 7.32 -12.28 21.65
CA ASP A 6 7.18 -13.70 21.30
C ASP A 6 6.65 -13.87 19.87
N ILE A 7 5.65 -13.07 19.46
CA ILE A 7 5.12 -13.09 18.10
C ILE A 7 6.19 -12.67 17.09
N LEU A 8 6.94 -11.59 17.36
CA LEU A 8 8.01 -11.12 16.48
C LEU A 8 9.12 -12.16 16.34
N ALA A 9 9.54 -12.77 17.46
CA ALA A 9 10.55 -13.82 17.46
C ALA A 9 10.12 -15.00 16.57
N ASN A 10 8.88 -15.48 16.72
CA ASN A 10 8.36 -16.57 15.88
C ASN A 10 8.23 -16.17 14.40
N ALA A 11 7.70 -14.97 14.11
CA ALA A 11 7.53 -14.49 12.74
C ALA A 11 8.87 -14.37 12.00
N THR A 12 9.94 -13.95 12.70
CA THR A 12 11.27 -13.80 12.10
C THR A 12 11.94 -15.13 11.72
N GLN A 13 11.51 -16.26 12.29
CA GLN A 13 11.99 -17.61 11.93
C GLN A 13 11.29 -18.21 10.71
N LEU A 14 10.20 -17.61 10.23
CA LEU A 14 9.50 -18.09 9.05
C LEU A 14 10.35 -17.93 7.78
N PRO A 15 10.17 -18.81 6.76
CA PRO A 15 10.70 -18.59 5.42
C PRO A 15 10.28 -17.23 4.87
N ILE A 16 11.11 -16.62 4.02
CA ILE A 16 10.87 -15.26 3.48
C ILE A 16 9.47 -15.11 2.86
N ASN A 17 9.00 -16.10 2.10
CA ASN A 17 7.69 -16.08 1.47
C ASN A 17 6.54 -16.10 2.49
N ASP A 18 6.69 -16.86 3.56
CA ASP A 18 5.69 -16.92 4.64
C ASP A 18 5.67 -15.62 5.46
N ARG A 19 6.83 -14.97 5.62
CA ARG A 19 6.89 -13.63 6.24
C ARG A 19 6.20 -12.57 5.40
N LEU A 20 6.40 -12.59 4.08
CA LEU A 20 5.73 -11.67 3.16
C LEU A 20 4.22 -11.87 3.23
N ARG A 21 3.75 -13.13 3.15
CA ARG A 21 2.33 -13.44 3.33
C ARG A 21 1.79 -12.97 4.68
N LEU A 22 2.53 -13.19 5.77
CA LEU A 22 2.12 -12.73 7.10
C LEU A 22 2.01 -11.21 7.18
N ILE A 23 2.92 -10.46 6.53
CA ILE A 23 2.85 -9.00 6.46
C ILE A 23 1.57 -8.56 5.74
N ASP A 24 1.25 -9.18 4.60
CA ASP A 24 0.05 -8.87 3.81
C ASP A 24 -1.24 -9.19 4.59
N ASP A 25 -1.30 -10.36 5.24
CA ASP A 25 -2.45 -10.77 6.06
C ASP A 25 -2.66 -9.84 7.25
N LEU A 26 -1.57 -9.45 7.93
CA LEU A 26 -1.64 -8.52 9.05
C LEU A 26 -2.06 -7.12 8.58
N ALA A 27 -1.48 -6.61 7.50
CA ALA A 27 -1.87 -5.32 6.94
C ALA A 27 -3.35 -5.29 6.54
N SER A 28 -3.84 -6.35 5.90
CA SER A 28 -5.24 -6.48 5.48
C SER A 28 -6.22 -6.65 6.65
N SER A 29 -5.74 -7.05 7.83
CA SER A 29 -6.56 -7.21 9.03
C SER A 29 -6.83 -5.91 9.78
N ILE A 30 -6.08 -4.84 9.49
CA ILE A 30 -6.24 -3.55 10.14
C ILE A 30 -7.35 -2.76 9.43
N PRO A 31 -8.37 -2.28 10.16
CA PRO A 31 -9.41 -1.44 9.58
C PRO A 31 -8.87 -0.09 9.04
N ASP A 32 -9.51 0.44 7.99
CA ASP A 32 -9.08 1.66 7.30
C ASP A 32 -9.11 2.92 8.19
N ASP A 33 -9.89 2.93 9.28
CA ASP A 33 -9.95 4.03 10.24
C ASP A 33 -8.77 4.03 11.24
N HIS A 34 -7.85 3.08 11.09
CA HIS A 34 -6.61 2.98 11.86
C HIS A 34 -5.35 3.07 10.97
N PRO A 35 -5.19 4.16 10.19
CA PRO A 35 -4.02 4.31 9.34
C PRO A 35 -2.74 4.40 10.20
N PRO A 36 -1.59 3.92 9.67
CA PRO A 36 -0.33 4.12 10.33
C PRO A 36 -0.04 5.61 10.50
N ARG A 37 0.71 5.97 11.55
CA ARG A 37 1.23 7.33 11.67
C ARG A 37 2.23 7.57 10.55
N LEU A 38 1.86 8.44 9.62
CA LEU A 38 2.74 8.92 8.58
C LEU A 38 3.75 9.90 9.17
N SER A 39 4.95 9.91 8.60
CA SER A 39 5.96 10.89 8.95
C SER A 39 5.62 12.27 8.38
N PRO A 40 6.15 13.36 8.95
CA PRO A 40 5.86 14.71 8.48
C PRO A 40 6.16 14.92 6.99
N GLU A 41 7.21 14.28 6.46
CA GLU A 41 7.56 14.36 5.05
C GLU A 41 6.52 13.70 4.13
N TRP A 42 5.92 12.59 4.56
CA TRP A 42 4.84 11.95 3.80
C TRP A 42 3.54 12.76 3.84
N LEU A 43 3.22 13.37 4.98
CA LEU A 43 2.08 14.27 5.09
C LEU A 43 2.26 15.50 4.18
N ALA A 44 3.44 16.12 4.20
CA ALA A 44 3.75 17.25 3.34
C ALA A 44 3.65 16.90 1.85
N GLU A 45 4.07 15.70 1.45
CA GLU A 45 3.94 15.23 0.08
C GLU A 45 2.48 14.97 -0.33
N ILE A 46 1.66 14.41 0.57
CA ILE A 46 0.22 14.23 0.35
C ILE A 46 -0.45 15.60 0.14
N ASP A 47 -0.15 16.57 1.01
CA ASP A 47 -0.70 17.92 0.91
C ASP A 47 -0.28 18.59 -0.40
N ARG A 48 1.00 18.48 -0.77
CA ARG A 48 1.52 19.02 -2.03
C ARG A 48 0.79 18.43 -3.24
N ARG A 49 0.65 17.11 -3.33
CA ARG A 49 -0.02 16.43 -4.46
C ARG A 49 -1.51 16.72 -4.50
N SER A 50 -2.16 16.80 -3.35
CA SER A 50 -3.59 17.15 -3.28
C SER A 50 -3.81 18.56 -3.81
N ASN A 51 -2.97 19.52 -3.39
CA ASN A 51 -3.02 20.89 -3.89
C ASN A 51 -2.76 20.99 -5.41
N GLU A 52 -1.86 20.19 -5.98
CA GLU A 52 -1.62 20.17 -7.42
C GLU A 52 -2.82 19.64 -8.21
N ILE A 53 -3.52 18.64 -7.67
CA ILE A 53 -4.77 18.13 -8.26
C ILE A 53 -5.86 19.21 -8.17
N ASP A 54 -6.05 19.82 -7.00
CA ASP A 54 -7.07 20.84 -6.78
C ASP A 54 -6.82 22.11 -7.61
N ALA A 55 -5.56 22.48 -7.80
CA ALA A 55 -5.16 23.60 -8.66
C ALA A 55 -5.21 23.26 -10.16
N GLY A 56 -5.43 22.00 -10.53
CA GLY A 56 -5.42 21.55 -11.92
C GLY A 56 -4.02 21.60 -12.57
N THR A 57 -2.96 21.62 -11.78
CA THR A 57 -1.57 21.63 -12.25
C THR A 57 -0.97 20.22 -12.34
N ALA A 58 -1.59 19.23 -11.69
CA ALA A 58 -1.22 17.83 -11.83
C ALA A 58 -1.66 17.27 -13.19
N GLU A 59 -0.73 16.65 -13.91
CA GLU A 59 -1.07 15.77 -15.03
C GLU A 59 -1.71 14.49 -14.47
N THR A 60 -3.02 14.34 -14.70
CA THR A 60 -3.77 13.17 -14.27
C THR A 60 -4.23 12.36 -15.49
N GLU A 61 -4.34 11.05 -15.32
CA GLU A 61 -4.88 10.15 -16.32
C GLU A 61 -5.93 9.26 -15.64
N ASN A 62 -6.98 8.90 -16.38
CA ASN A 62 -8.04 8.08 -15.83
C ASN A 62 -7.51 6.70 -15.42
N TRP A 63 -7.85 6.26 -14.21
CA TRP A 63 -7.41 4.97 -13.67
C TRP A 63 -7.76 3.80 -14.59
N SER A 64 -8.97 3.76 -15.16
CA SER A 64 -9.39 2.69 -16.06
C SER A 64 -8.52 2.60 -17.32
N THR A 65 -8.08 3.75 -17.85
CA THR A 65 -7.17 3.83 -19.01
C THR A 65 -5.80 3.26 -18.68
N ILE A 66 -5.20 3.68 -17.56
CA ILE A 66 -3.89 3.16 -17.12
C ILE A 66 -3.98 1.67 -16.83
N ARG A 67 -5.01 1.25 -16.10
CA ARG A 67 -5.23 -0.14 -15.73
C ARG A 67 -5.30 -1.03 -16.97
N ALA A 68 -6.17 -0.71 -17.92
CA ALA A 68 -6.28 -1.46 -19.18
C ALA A 68 -4.94 -1.55 -19.94
N ARG A 69 -4.17 -0.45 -19.98
CA ARG A 69 -2.85 -0.41 -20.61
C ARG A 69 -1.84 -1.33 -19.90
N LEU A 70 -1.82 -1.34 -18.57
CA LEU A 70 -0.91 -2.19 -17.78
C LEU A 70 -1.24 -3.67 -17.97
N PHE A 71 -2.51 -4.05 -17.83
CA PHE A 71 -2.96 -5.42 -17.99
C PHE A 71 -2.73 -5.94 -19.41
N GLY A 72 -3.06 -5.13 -20.43
CA GLY A 72 -2.79 -5.44 -21.84
C GLY A 72 -1.30 -5.65 -22.14
N LYS A 73 -0.41 -4.84 -21.54
CA LYS A 73 1.05 -4.97 -21.72
C LYS A 73 1.61 -6.29 -21.16
N HIS A 74 0.99 -6.83 -20.13
CA HIS A 74 1.44 -8.05 -19.45
C HIS A 74 0.63 -9.30 -19.84
N GLY A 75 -0.33 -9.18 -20.78
CA GLY A 75 -1.15 -10.31 -21.24
C GLY A 75 -2.09 -10.86 -20.16
N VAL A 76 -2.38 -10.06 -19.13
CA VAL A 76 -3.28 -10.43 -18.03
C VAL A 76 -4.62 -9.74 -18.26
N GLY A 77 -5.73 -10.45 -18.08
CA GLY A 77 -7.07 -9.88 -18.22
C GLY A 77 -7.43 -8.99 -17.04
N ASP A 78 -8.06 -7.84 -17.32
CA ASP A 78 -8.49 -6.91 -16.29
C ASP A 78 -9.62 -7.53 -15.45
N SER A 79 -9.30 -7.95 -14.22
CA SER A 79 -10.25 -8.58 -13.31
C SER A 79 -10.83 -7.51 -12.40
N GLY A 80 -11.80 -6.75 -12.94
CA GLY A 80 -12.77 -5.91 -12.23
C GLY A 80 -12.31 -5.30 -10.92
#